data_AF-A0A136IQJ3-F1
#
_entry.id   AF-A0A136IQJ3-F1
#
_cell.length_a   1.000
_cell.length_b   1.000
_cell.length_c   1.000
_cell.angle_alpha   90.00
_cell.angle_beta   90.00
_cell.angle_gamma   90.00
#
_symmetry.space_group_name_H-M   'P 1'
#
loop_
_entity.id
_entity.type
_entity.pdbx_description
1 polymer ?
#
loop_
_entity_poly.entity_id
_entity_poly.type
_entity_poly.pdbx_seq_one_letter_code
_entity_poly.pdbx_strand_id
1 'polypeptide(L)'
;MGSSLSVRRVVKGTRVDDESQIPRRLEPGQRVWPRNDATTENHTMGGSLHRYLEIKVHQEVLERAYNEIVVQGCYARYSARSIAFVGEKRDKPFNWERPTARVEGNKLVIECFPGYDHIEHYAEIIACYLSIQQRIRPDRPLTPSSKVSFVPASCSDTQLALQATNLPDFPGSAVHTVVLGSVWHLPRLTGTLNWQGDGPWQWIIRDFGDRRVAFLGFRPAFWGDISGEVVHWLASKLRIKEVIYLGKLGALKPDVAPNQWLATGQRSLVHGRWVEWESTLNPSVKLQGRGSVIIGAHTTLGSVLHETKSWHAGVVNEVDFVDPEIGMMAQAAVRSGIQYNYLHMVTDNLGKKYDEDLSNERKEKVLSRRAVLHEIVEDVIEHHLCPVDS
;
A
#
# COMPACT_ATOMS: atom_id res chain seq x y z
N MET A 1 -17.07 -54.29 -10.67
CA MET A 1 -15.93 -54.47 -9.74
C MET A 1 -14.90 -53.44 -10.11
N GLY A 2 -14.76 -52.43 -9.26
CA GLY A 2 -13.92 -51.26 -9.53
C GLY A 2 -12.44 -51.54 -9.29
N SER A 3 -11.60 -50.83 -10.03
CA SER A 3 -10.24 -50.53 -9.59
C SER A 3 -9.97 -49.04 -9.82
N SER A 4 -9.98 -48.32 -8.69
CA SER A 4 -9.61 -46.91 -8.56
C SER A 4 -8.09 -46.85 -8.51
N LEU A 5 -7.47 -46.18 -9.48
CA LEU A 5 -6.04 -45.85 -9.46
C LEU A 5 -5.86 -44.52 -8.72
N SER A 6 -5.52 -44.60 -7.43
CA SER A 6 -5.12 -43.46 -6.62
C SER A 6 -3.72 -43.01 -7.02
N VAL A 7 -3.60 -41.81 -7.61
CA VAL A 7 -2.29 -41.16 -7.81
C VAL A 7 -1.91 -40.47 -6.51
N ARG A 8 -0.97 -41.07 -5.77
CA ARG A 8 -0.35 -40.47 -4.58
C ARG A 8 0.59 -39.34 -5.01
N ARG A 9 0.21 -38.10 -4.69
CA ARG A 9 1.09 -36.92 -4.73
C ARG A 9 2.19 -37.08 -3.67
N VAL A 10 3.43 -37.17 -4.10
CA VAL A 10 4.61 -37.03 -3.23
C VAL A 10 4.94 -35.54 -3.15
N VAL A 11 4.70 -34.93 -1.99
CA VAL A 11 5.23 -33.61 -1.64
C VAL A 11 6.33 -33.84 -0.61
N LYS A 12 7.58 -33.50 -0.96
CA LYS A 12 8.75 -33.60 -0.09
C LYS A 12 9.52 -32.28 -0.13
N GLY A 13 9.77 -31.73 1.06
CA GLY A 13 10.73 -30.64 1.36
C GLY A 13 10.17 -29.24 1.11
N THR A 14 10.20 -28.28 2.03
CA THR A 14 10.84 -28.16 3.35
C THR A 14 10.03 -27.09 4.10
N ARG A 15 9.43 -27.44 5.24
CA ARG A 15 8.74 -26.48 6.11
C ARG A 15 9.80 -25.63 6.80
N VAL A 16 9.84 -24.34 6.47
CA VAL A 16 10.29 -23.32 7.41
C VAL A 16 9.08 -23.03 8.29
N ASP A 17 8.92 -23.82 9.34
CA ASP A 17 7.93 -23.56 10.38
C ASP A 17 8.42 -22.37 11.21
N ASP A 18 8.19 -21.15 10.71
CA ASP A 18 8.18 -19.96 11.55
C ASP A 18 6.72 -19.61 11.89
N GLU A 19 6.11 -20.43 12.76
CA GLU A 19 4.79 -20.17 13.33
C GLU A 19 4.76 -18.94 14.26
N SER A 20 5.86 -18.16 14.37
CA SER A 20 5.92 -16.93 15.17
C SER A 20 5.17 -15.74 14.55
N GLN A 21 4.66 -15.86 13.32
CA GLN A 21 4.03 -14.74 12.59
C GLN A 21 2.49 -14.69 12.64
N ILE A 22 1.82 -15.60 13.36
CA ILE A 22 0.38 -15.49 13.59
C ILE A 22 0.18 -14.80 14.96
N PRO A 23 -0.36 -13.56 15.02
CA PRO A 23 -0.60 -12.91 16.30
C PRO A 23 -1.53 -13.79 17.15
N ARG A 24 -1.10 -14.12 18.37
CA ARG A 24 -2.02 -14.58 19.42
C ARG A 24 -3.21 -13.61 19.45
N ARG A 25 -4.43 -14.13 19.63
CA ARG A 25 -5.65 -13.31 19.71
C ARG A 25 -5.41 -12.18 20.73
N LEU A 26 -5.22 -10.96 20.24
CA LEU A 26 -4.92 -9.80 21.07
C LEU A 26 -6.22 -9.33 21.71
N GLU A 27 -6.16 -8.98 22.99
CA GLU A 27 -7.32 -8.41 23.68
C GLU A 27 -7.59 -6.98 23.17
N PRO A 28 -8.86 -6.54 23.08
CA PRO A 28 -9.19 -5.17 22.66
C PRO A 28 -8.44 -4.12 23.50
N GLY A 29 -7.77 -3.19 22.83
CA GLY A 29 -7.00 -2.12 23.48
C GLY A 29 -5.63 -2.56 24.02
N GLN A 30 -5.21 -3.80 23.79
CA GLN A 30 -3.86 -4.25 24.12
C GLN A 30 -2.82 -3.49 23.31
N ARG A 31 -1.79 -2.98 24.00
CA ARG A 31 -0.66 -2.32 23.35
C ARG A 31 0.37 -3.34 22.88
N VAL A 32 0.94 -3.08 21.73
CA VAL A 32 2.00 -3.85 21.09
C VAL A 32 3.18 -2.92 20.80
N TRP A 33 4.39 -3.47 20.74
CA TRP A 33 5.59 -2.72 20.43
C TRP A 33 6.00 -2.95 18.97
N PRO A 34 6.55 -1.93 18.29
CA PRO A 34 7.11 -2.07 16.95
C PRO A 34 8.13 -3.22 16.90
N ARG A 35 8.09 -4.02 15.84
CA ARG A 35 8.96 -5.20 15.68
C ARG A 35 10.19 -4.94 14.83
N ASN A 36 10.25 -3.82 14.09
CA ASN A 36 11.39 -3.56 13.20
C ASN A 36 12.72 -3.46 13.97
N ASP A 37 13.75 -3.99 13.32
CA ASP A 37 15.16 -3.90 13.69
C ASP A 37 15.96 -3.11 12.63
N ALA A 38 15.28 -2.28 11.83
CA ALA A 38 15.86 -1.57 10.72
C ALA A 38 16.85 -0.49 11.21
N THR A 39 17.99 -0.43 10.52
CA THR A 39 19.09 0.51 10.74
C THR A 39 19.62 0.98 9.38
N THR A 40 20.41 2.05 9.38
CA THR A 40 21.09 2.52 8.16
C THR A 40 22.07 1.49 7.60
N GLU A 41 22.53 0.54 8.42
CA GLU A 41 23.48 -0.49 8.03
C GLU A 41 22.80 -1.72 7.41
N ASN A 42 21.68 -2.18 7.97
CA ASN A 42 21.00 -3.42 7.54
C ASN A 42 19.83 -3.21 6.57
N HIS A 43 19.29 -2.00 6.44
CA HIS A 43 18.14 -1.74 5.57
C HIS A 43 18.56 -1.58 4.10
N THR A 44 17.70 -1.96 3.14
CA THR A 44 17.96 -1.81 1.70
C THR A 44 18.12 -0.34 1.28
N MET A 45 17.42 0.58 1.96
CA MET A 45 17.60 2.02 1.75
C MET A 45 18.98 2.55 2.16
N GLY A 46 19.75 1.82 2.98
CA GLY A 46 21.07 2.25 3.47
C GLY A 46 21.02 3.63 4.14
N GLY A 47 21.96 4.51 3.78
CA GLY A 47 22.02 5.88 4.29
C GLY A 47 20.78 6.75 4.00
N SER A 48 20.00 6.44 2.95
CA SER A 48 18.76 7.19 2.65
C SER A 48 17.65 6.95 3.68
N LEU A 49 17.75 5.90 4.51
CA LEU A 49 16.72 5.55 5.49
C LEU A 49 16.42 6.71 6.46
N HIS A 50 17.46 7.37 6.97
CA HIS A 50 17.28 8.47 7.93
C HIS A 50 16.46 9.61 7.33
N ARG A 51 16.77 10.02 6.09
CA ARG A 51 16.03 11.06 5.39
C ARG A 51 14.60 10.62 5.05
N TYR A 52 14.41 9.36 4.64
CA TYR A 52 13.07 8.79 4.41
C TYR A 52 12.19 8.91 5.65
N LEU A 53 12.73 8.56 6.82
CA LEU A 53 12.01 8.63 8.09
C LEU A 53 11.72 10.07 8.52
N GLU A 54 12.70 10.96 8.38
CA GLU A 54 12.59 12.37 8.75
C GLU A 54 11.38 13.05 8.08
N ILE A 55 11.13 12.76 6.81
CA ILE A 55 10.01 13.37 6.06
C ILE A 55 8.64 12.71 6.36
N LYS A 56 8.59 11.71 7.25
CA LYS A 56 7.39 10.93 7.60
C LYS A 56 7.01 11.02 9.08
N VAL A 57 7.96 11.28 9.96
CA VAL A 57 7.72 11.43 11.39
C VAL A 57 6.95 12.72 11.66
N HIS A 58 5.86 12.62 12.42
CA HIS A 58 5.03 13.75 12.78
C HIS A 58 5.80 14.80 13.59
N GLN A 59 5.60 16.10 13.32
CA GLN A 59 6.39 17.16 13.97
C GLN A 59 6.32 17.12 15.50
N GLU A 60 5.14 16.82 16.07
CA GLU A 60 4.94 16.69 17.52
C GLU A 60 5.88 15.68 18.19
N VAL A 61 6.35 14.64 17.48
CA VAL A 61 7.33 13.68 18.02
C VAL A 61 8.67 14.35 18.37
N LEU A 62 8.97 15.48 17.71
CA LEU A 62 10.24 16.19 17.79
C LEU A 62 10.23 17.39 18.74
N GLU A 63 9.05 17.83 19.17
CA GLU A 63 8.85 19.05 19.96
C GLU A 63 9.39 18.90 21.40
N ARG A 64 9.19 17.73 22.01
CA ARG A 64 9.69 17.41 23.36
C ARG A 64 9.75 15.91 23.62
N ALA A 65 10.40 15.53 24.70
CA ALA A 65 10.28 14.17 25.24
C ALA A 65 8.91 13.97 25.91
N TYR A 66 8.24 12.88 25.56
CA TYR A 66 7.02 12.39 26.20
C TYR A 66 7.35 11.16 27.05
N ASN A 67 6.48 10.85 28.03
CA ASN A 67 6.60 9.60 28.78
C ASN A 67 6.33 8.38 27.87
N GLU A 68 5.49 8.56 26.86
CA GLU A 68 5.10 7.55 25.89
C GLU A 68 4.56 8.19 24.60
N ILE A 69 4.73 7.48 23.49
CA ILE A 69 4.07 7.73 22.20
C ILE A 69 3.22 6.51 21.87
N VAL A 70 1.95 6.71 21.59
CA VAL A 70 1.01 5.64 21.23
C VAL A 70 0.44 5.91 19.85
N VAL A 71 0.63 4.97 18.91
CA VAL A 71 -0.01 5.01 17.59
C VAL A 71 -1.30 4.19 17.63
N GLN A 72 -2.40 4.73 17.13
CA GLN A 72 -3.71 4.05 17.16
C GLN A 72 -4.54 4.31 15.92
N GLY A 73 -5.49 3.42 15.65
CA GLY A 73 -6.49 3.59 14.61
C GLY A 73 -7.58 4.56 15.05
N CYS A 74 -7.56 5.78 14.52
CA CYS A 74 -8.62 6.76 14.71
C CYS A 74 -8.61 7.76 13.55
N TYR A 75 -9.67 7.81 12.76
CA TYR A 75 -9.81 8.79 11.68
C TYR A 75 -10.49 10.08 12.17
N ALA A 76 -9.80 10.82 13.06
CA ALA A 76 -10.32 12.03 13.71
C ALA A 76 -9.71 13.34 13.18
N ARG A 77 -9.20 13.37 11.95
CA ARG A 77 -8.49 14.53 11.37
C ARG A 77 -9.30 15.83 11.39
N TYR A 78 -10.63 15.75 11.25
CA TYR A 78 -11.51 16.92 11.24
C TYR A 78 -11.93 17.38 12.65
N SER A 79 -11.42 16.75 13.69
CA SER A 79 -11.60 17.19 15.08
C SER A 79 -10.74 18.41 15.38
N ALA A 80 -11.29 19.37 16.13
CA ALA A 80 -10.54 20.55 16.59
C ALA A 80 -9.34 20.23 17.50
N ARG A 81 -9.25 18.99 18.01
CA ARG A 81 -8.15 18.53 18.88
C ARG A 81 -7.01 17.83 18.12
N SER A 82 -7.18 17.59 16.83
CA SER A 82 -6.24 16.84 16.00
C SER A 82 -5.27 17.79 15.31
N ILE A 83 -3.98 17.56 15.50
CA ILE A 83 -2.90 18.33 14.89
C ILE A 83 -2.52 17.62 13.59
N ALA A 84 -2.69 18.27 12.45
CA ALA A 84 -2.31 17.70 11.16
C ALA A 84 -0.80 17.70 10.95
N PHE A 85 -0.30 16.72 10.20
CA PHE A 85 1.10 16.67 9.82
C PHE A 85 1.44 17.81 8.85
N VAL A 86 2.49 18.58 9.14
CA VAL A 86 2.86 19.73 8.29
C VAL A 86 3.49 19.31 6.96
N GLY A 87 4.01 18.08 6.85
CA GLY A 87 4.68 17.56 5.64
C GLY A 87 3.75 16.87 4.62
N GLU A 88 2.43 17.10 4.71
CA GLU A 88 1.48 16.54 3.75
C GLU A 88 1.70 17.07 2.32
N LYS A 89 1.59 16.18 1.32
CA LYS A 89 1.79 16.52 -0.09
C LYS A 89 0.53 17.16 -0.69
N ARG A 90 0.49 18.48 -0.79
CA ARG A 90 -0.69 19.23 -1.31
C ARG A 90 -0.76 19.36 -2.83
N ASP A 91 0.19 18.78 -3.55
CA ASP A 91 0.31 18.85 -5.01
C ASP A 91 -0.48 17.74 -5.74
N LYS A 92 -1.25 16.93 -5.01
CA LYS A 92 -2.06 15.84 -5.58
C LYS A 92 -3.39 15.69 -4.82
N PRO A 93 -4.45 15.22 -5.50
CA PRO A 93 -5.78 15.14 -4.88
C PRO A 93 -5.93 14.01 -3.85
N PHE A 94 -5.12 12.95 -3.96
CA PHE A 94 -5.29 11.71 -3.19
C PHE A 94 -3.97 11.17 -2.59
N ASN A 95 -4.08 10.28 -1.58
CA ASN A 95 -2.96 9.70 -0.82
C ASN A 95 -2.00 10.78 -0.26
N TRP A 96 -2.56 11.86 0.28
CA TRP A 96 -1.80 12.95 0.89
C TRP A 96 -2.06 13.10 2.38
N GLU A 97 -3.20 12.64 2.88
CA GLU A 97 -3.53 12.69 4.29
C GLU A 97 -2.61 11.75 5.08
N ARG A 98 -1.87 12.31 6.04
CA ARG A 98 -0.93 11.59 6.92
C ARG A 98 -1.45 11.60 8.35
N PRO A 99 -1.06 10.66 9.22
CA PRO A 99 -1.56 10.60 10.59
C PRO A 99 -1.55 11.94 11.30
N THR A 100 -2.58 12.18 12.11
CA THR A 100 -2.66 13.36 12.98
C THR A 100 -2.07 13.06 14.34
N ALA A 101 -1.84 14.08 15.15
CA ALA A 101 -1.38 13.93 16.51
C ALA A 101 -2.32 14.61 17.51
N ARG A 102 -2.28 14.13 18.75
CA ARG A 102 -2.99 14.71 19.87
C ARG A 102 -2.16 14.58 21.13
N VAL A 103 -1.99 15.69 21.84
CA VAL A 103 -1.21 15.74 23.08
C VAL A 103 -2.14 15.55 24.29
N GLU A 104 -1.86 14.54 25.10
CA GLU A 104 -2.59 14.19 26.33
C GLU A 104 -1.65 14.33 27.54
N GLY A 105 -1.51 15.54 28.11
CA GLY A 105 -0.57 15.76 29.22
C GLY A 105 0.87 15.49 28.78
N ASN A 106 1.48 14.40 29.26
CA ASN A 106 2.83 13.97 28.86
C ASN A 106 2.85 12.71 27.96
N LYS A 107 1.73 12.42 27.30
CA LYS A 107 1.59 11.37 26.28
C LYS A 107 1.30 12.00 24.93
N LEU A 108 1.93 11.47 23.88
CA LEU A 108 1.60 11.80 22.50
C LEU A 108 0.81 10.65 21.88
N VAL A 109 -0.34 10.96 21.30
CA VAL A 109 -1.15 10.01 20.52
C VAL A 109 -1.00 10.35 19.05
N ILE A 110 -0.61 9.38 18.23
CA ILE A 110 -0.60 9.48 16.77
C ILE A 110 -1.80 8.69 16.23
N GLU A 111 -2.65 9.37 15.48
CA GLU A 111 -3.95 8.88 15.02
C GLU A 111 -3.89 8.58 13.51
N CYS A 112 -3.91 7.30 13.18
CA CYS A 112 -3.88 6.80 11.80
C CYS A 112 -5.29 6.45 11.31
N PHE A 113 -5.51 6.46 9.99
CA PHE A 113 -6.68 5.76 9.45
C PHE A 113 -6.60 4.29 9.91
N PRO A 114 -7.67 3.71 10.50
CA PRO A 114 -7.63 2.36 11.05
C PRO A 114 -7.22 1.31 10.01
N GLY A 115 -6.20 0.53 10.36
CA GLY A 115 -5.63 -0.57 9.61
C GLY A 115 -4.40 -1.10 10.37
N TYR A 116 -4.31 -2.41 10.57
CA TYR A 116 -3.26 -3.04 11.35
C TYR A 116 -1.88 -2.65 10.82
N ASP A 117 -1.63 -2.89 9.53
CA ASP A 117 -0.32 -2.66 8.91
C ASP A 117 0.01 -1.17 8.89
N HIS A 118 -0.99 -0.33 8.66
CA HIS A 118 -0.81 1.13 8.64
C HIS A 118 -0.40 1.68 10.00
N ILE A 119 -1.04 1.21 11.07
CA ILE A 119 -0.73 1.62 12.44
C ILE A 119 0.66 1.10 12.86
N GLU A 120 0.95 -0.19 12.59
CA GLU A 120 2.26 -0.78 12.89
C GLU A 120 3.36 -0.04 12.13
N HIS A 121 3.16 0.23 10.84
CA HIS A 121 4.11 0.96 10.00
C HIS A 121 4.49 2.33 10.59
N TYR A 122 3.51 3.14 11.04
CA TYR A 122 3.83 4.44 11.64
C TYR A 122 4.50 4.33 13.01
N ALA A 123 4.14 3.32 13.81
CA ALA A 123 4.83 3.06 15.06
C ALA A 123 6.30 2.67 14.83
N GLU A 124 6.55 1.87 13.79
CA GLU A 124 7.89 1.49 13.35
C GLU A 124 8.70 2.67 12.81
N ILE A 125 8.10 3.54 11.98
CA ILE A 125 8.73 4.77 11.49
C ILE A 125 9.23 5.62 12.67
N ILE A 126 8.35 5.86 13.65
CA ILE A 126 8.66 6.70 14.80
C ILE A 126 9.75 6.06 15.65
N ALA A 127 9.62 4.77 15.98
CA ALA A 127 10.59 4.06 16.80
C ALA A 127 11.98 3.98 16.13
N CYS A 128 12.03 3.66 14.83
CA CYS A 128 13.28 3.58 14.07
C CYS A 128 13.96 4.95 14.00
N TYR A 129 13.20 6.01 13.69
CA TYR A 129 13.74 7.37 13.64
C TYR A 129 14.31 7.83 14.99
N LEU A 130 13.57 7.61 16.08
CA LEU A 130 14.03 7.97 17.43
C LEU A 130 15.29 7.19 17.81
N SER A 131 15.37 5.89 17.45
CA SER A 131 16.57 5.08 17.68
C SER A 131 17.80 5.64 16.94
N ILE A 132 17.63 6.05 15.69
CA ILE A 132 18.70 6.71 14.92
C ILE A 132 19.10 8.04 15.58
N GLN A 133 18.12 8.89 15.93
CA GLN A 133 18.37 10.20 16.56
C GLN A 133 19.14 10.08 17.88
N GLN A 134 18.83 9.09 18.71
CA GLN A 134 19.54 8.85 19.97
C GLN A 134 21.03 8.54 19.76
N ARG A 135 21.40 7.91 18.65
CA ARG A 135 22.80 7.62 18.32
C ARG A 135 23.52 8.85 17.76
N ILE A 136 22.86 9.63 16.90
CA ILE A 136 23.48 10.79 16.24
C ILE A 136 23.48 12.06 17.10
N ARG A 137 22.52 12.20 18.02
CA ARG A 137 22.35 13.36 18.92
C ARG A 137 21.89 12.93 20.30
N PRO A 138 22.77 12.26 21.08
CA PRO A 138 22.43 11.73 22.40
C PRO A 138 22.08 12.81 23.45
N ASP A 139 22.49 14.05 23.19
CA ASP A 139 22.23 15.24 24.02
C ASP A 139 20.84 15.85 23.81
N ARG A 140 20.16 15.51 22.71
CA ARG A 140 18.80 16.01 22.45
C ARG A 140 17.77 15.15 23.22
N PRO A 141 17.02 15.73 24.18
CA PRO A 141 16.04 14.98 24.96
C PRO A 141 14.79 14.69 24.12
N LEU A 142 14.81 13.57 23.41
CA LEU A 142 13.65 13.01 22.72
C LEU A 142 13.10 11.79 23.47
N THR A 143 11.84 11.44 23.19
CA THR A 143 11.23 10.22 23.70
C THR A 143 12.07 9.00 23.27
N PRO A 144 12.42 8.08 24.18
CA PRO A 144 13.12 6.86 23.79
C PRO A 144 12.29 5.99 22.85
N SER A 145 12.93 5.34 21.86
CA SER A 145 12.23 4.43 20.93
C SER A 145 11.47 3.30 21.66
N SER A 146 11.98 2.84 22.80
CA SER A 146 11.35 1.83 23.67
C SER A 146 10.03 2.29 24.32
N LYS A 147 9.71 3.59 24.24
CA LYS A 147 8.47 4.18 24.73
C LYS A 147 7.44 4.40 23.63
N VAL A 148 7.70 3.90 22.43
CA VAL A 148 6.75 3.86 21.32
C VAL A 148 5.99 2.54 21.35
N SER A 149 4.67 2.61 21.29
CA SER A 149 3.79 1.45 21.20
C SER A 149 2.63 1.75 20.26
N PHE A 150 1.86 0.73 19.89
CA PHE A 150 0.66 0.91 19.11
C PHE A 150 -0.50 0.05 19.61
N VAL A 151 -1.72 0.48 19.28
CA VAL A 151 -2.96 -0.28 19.50
C VAL A 151 -3.39 -0.84 18.15
N PRO A 152 -3.32 -2.16 17.95
CA PRO A 152 -3.74 -2.81 16.71
C PRO A 152 -5.19 -2.49 16.34
N ALA A 153 -5.45 -2.25 15.05
CA ALA A 153 -6.81 -2.24 14.52
C ALA A 153 -7.19 -3.65 14.03
N SER A 154 -8.45 -4.00 14.23
CA SER A 154 -9.08 -5.17 13.61
C SER A 154 -9.67 -4.81 12.24
N CYS A 155 -9.98 -5.82 11.43
CA CYS A 155 -10.77 -5.62 10.20
C CYS A 155 -12.09 -4.88 10.48
N SER A 156 -12.73 -5.15 11.63
CA SER A 156 -13.97 -4.47 12.03
C SER A 156 -13.75 -2.97 12.26
N ASP A 157 -12.63 -2.58 12.86
CA ASP A 157 -12.30 -1.16 13.07
C ASP A 157 -12.10 -0.44 11.74
N THR A 158 -11.41 -1.09 10.79
CA THR A 158 -11.24 -0.59 9.42
C THR A 158 -12.57 -0.45 8.69
N GLN A 159 -13.45 -1.45 8.76
CA GLN A 159 -14.78 -1.40 8.15
C GLN A 159 -15.66 -0.29 8.76
N LEU A 160 -15.64 -0.12 10.09
CA LEU A 160 -16.34 0.97 10.77
C LEU A 160 -15.80 2.34 10.35
N ALA A 161 -14.49 2.47 10.17
CA ALA A 161 -13.88 3.70 9.70
C ALA A 161 -14.26 4.03 8.25
N LEU A 162 -14.28 3.02 7.37
CA LEU A 162 -14.79 3.17 5.99
C LEU A 162 -16.26 3.61 6.00
N GLN A 163 -17.09 2.99 6.84
CA GLN A 163 -18.50 3.35 6.99
C GLN A 163 -18.71 4.78 7.51
N ALA A 164 -17.81 5.29 8.34
CA ALA A 164 -17.87 6.65 8.88
C ALA A 164 -17.38 7.73 7.89
N THR A 165 -16.89 7.34 6.72
CA THR A 165 -16.52 8.27 5.64
C THR A 165 -17.71 8.53 4.72
N ASN A 166 -17.48 9.21 3.58
CA ASN A 166 -18.47 9.37 2.52
C ASN A 166 -18.47 8.21 1.49
N LEU A 167 -17.77 7.10 1.76
CA LEU A 167 -17.84 5.91 0.90
C LEU A 167 -19.25 5.29 0.79
N PRO A 168 -20.09 5.26 1.86
CA PRO A 168 -21.48 4.81 1.73
C PRO A 168 -22.32 5.63 0.74
N ASP A 169 -21.96 6.90 0.51
CA ASP A 169 -22.67 7.80 -0.40
C ASP A 169 -22.24 7.62 -1.87
N PHE A 170 -21.21 6.82 -2.13
CA PHE A 170 -20.74 6.54 -3.48
C PHE A 170 -21.85 5.83 -4.30
N PRO A 171 -22.31 6.39 -5.44
CA PRO A 171 -23.40 5.83 -6.24
C PRO A 171 -22.94 4.66 -7.12
N GLY A 172 -22.40 3.61 -6.49
CA GLY A 172 -21.78 2.46 -7.14
C GLY A 172 -22.74 1.34 -7.58
N SER A 173 -24.06 1.49 -7.42
CA SER A 173 -25.03 0.39 -7.62
C SER A 173 -25.10 -0.17 -9.05
N ALA A 174 -24.73 0.64 -10.05
CA ALA A 174 -24.66 0.24 -11.46
C ALA A 174 -23.22 0.12 -11.98
N VAL A 175 -22.21 0.24 -11.10
CA VAL A 175 -20.79 0.16 -11.45
C VAL A 175 -20.35 -1.30 -11.41
N HIS A 176 -19.65 -1.74 -12.45
CA HIS A 176 -19.14 -3.11 -12.54
C HIS A 176 -17.65 -3.19 -12.23
N THR A 177 -16.90 -2.20 -12.71
CA THR A 177 -15.44 -2.10 -12.55
C THR A 177 -15.09 -0.84 -11.77
N VAL A 178 -14.21 -0.99 -10.78
CA VAL A 178 -13.64 0.13 -10.04
C VAL A 178 -12.14 0.20 -10.29
N VAL A 179 -11.64 1.37 -10.68
CA VAL A 179 -10.22 1.68 -10.76
C VAL A 179 -9.82 2.46 -9.51
N LEU A 180 -8.78 2.01 -8.80
CA LEU A 180 -8.28 2.59 -7.55
C LEU A 180 -6.85 3.10 -7.68
N GLY A 181 -6.45 3.95 -6.72
CA GLY A 181 -5.07 4.39 -6.55
C GLY A 181 -4.77 5.66 -7.36
N SER A 182 -3.84 5.58 -8.31
CA SER A 182 -3.29 6.73 -9.06
C SER A 182 -4.21 7.25 -10.17
N VAL A 183 -5.52 7.24 -9.93
CA VAL A 183 -6.56 7.52 -10.93
C VAL A 183 -6.56 8.95 -11.48
N TRP A 184 -5.95 9.91 -10.77
CA TRP A 184 -5.83 11.29 -11.25
C TRP A 184 -4.77 11.48 -12.35
N HIS A 185 -3.96 10.45 -12.60
CA HIS A 185 -3.01 10.41 -13.71
C HIS A 185 -3.63 9.82 -15.00
N LEU A 186 -4.96 9.73 -15.09
CA LEU A 186 -5.68 9.16 -16.24
C LEU A 186 -6.61 10.17 -16.93
N PRO A 187 -6.13 11.36 -17.35
CA PRO A 187 -6.98 12.41 -17.86
C PRO A 187 -7.79 12.04 -19.12
N ARG A 188 -7.30 11.13 -19.98
CA ARG A 188 -8.05 10.64 -21.16
C ARG A 188 -9.25 9.79 -20.76
N LEU A 189 -9.13 9.07 -19.64
CA LEU A 189 -10.20 8.21 -19.12
C LEU A 189 -11.17 8.95 -18.20
N THR A 190 -10.66 9.87 -17.39
CA THR A 190 -11.49 10.60 -16.42
C THR A 190 -12.10 11.89 -16.99
N GLY A 191 -11.50 12.47 -18.03
CA GLY A 191 -11.85 13.80 -18.53
C GLY A 191 -11.41 14.91 -17.57
N THR A 192 -12.14 16.03 -17.57
CA THR A 192 -11.85 17.18 -16.70
C THR A 192 -12.02 16.83 -15.20
N LEU A 193 -11.18 17.42 -14.35
CA LEU A 193 -10.99 17.12 -12.91
C LEU A 193 -12.19 17.49 -11.99
N ASN A 194 -13.43 17.29 -12.44
CA ASN A 194 -14.63 17.52 -11.65
C ASN A 194 -14.98 16.26 -10.83
N TRP A 195 -14.13 15.95 -9.86
CA TRP A 195 -14.34 14.85 -8.92
C TRP A 195 -15.59 15.10 -8.05
N GLN A 196 -16.44 14.09 -7.93
CA GLN A 196 -17.62 14.12 -7.04
C GLN A 196 -17.25 13.58 -5.65
N GLY A 197 -18.04 13.93 -4.64
CA GLY A 197 -17.81 13.55 -3.24
C GLY A 197 -17.15 14.67 -2.43
N ASP A 198 -17.62 14.87 -1.21
CA ASP A 198 -17.25 15.94 -0.28
C ASP A 198 -16.35 15.48 0.88
N GLY A 199 -16.09 14.18 1.00
CA GLY A 199 -15.23 13.59 2.02
C GLY A 199 -13.88 13.07 1.50
N PRO A 200 -13.23 12.14 2.23
CA PRO A 200 -11.95 11.55 1.82
C PRO A 200 -12.03 10.68 0.58
N TRP A 201 -13.21 10.22 0.21
CA TRP A 201 -13.44 9.53 -1.06
C TRP A 201 -13.96 10.52 -2.09
N GLN A 202 -13.40 10.45 -3.28
CA GLN A 202 -13.95 11.16 -4.42
C GLN A 202 -13.95 10.25 -5.64
N TRP A 203 -14.88 10.48 -6.55
CA TRP A 203 -15.08 9.58 -7.69
C TRP A 203 -15.42 10.31 -8.97
N ILE A 204 -15.13 9.64 -10.08
CA ILE A 204 -15.62 9.93 -11.43
C ILE A 204 -16.23 8.64 -11.97
N ILE A 205 -17.44 8.73 -12.52
CA ILE A 205 -18.11 7.60 -13.18
C ILE A 205 -18.17 7.89 -14.68
N ARG A 206 -17.83 6.88 -15.48
CA ARG A 206 -17.83 6.92 -16.94
C ARG A 206 -18.36 5.61 -17.51
N ASP A 207 -18.89 5.71 -18.72
CA ASP A 207 -19.34 4.55 -19.49
C ASP A 207 -18.32 4.30 -20.60
N PHE A 208 -17.89 3.05 -20.73
CA PHE A 208 -16.96 2.53 -21.74
C PHE A 208 -17.69 1.39 -22.46
N GLY A 209 -18.41 1.72 -23.53
CA GLY A 209 -19.34 0.79 -24.16
C GLY A 209 -20.47 0.40 -23.20
N ASP A 210 -20.61 -0.90 -22.93
CA ASP A 210 -21.59 -1.45 -21.97
C ASP A 210 -21.08 -1.46 -20.52
N ARG A 211 -19.80 -1.08 -20.29
CA ARG A 211 -19.18 -1.09 -18.97
C ARG A 211 -19.28 0.26 -18.31
N ARG A 212 -20.02 0.32 -17.20
CA ARG A 212 -19.99 1.44 -16.26
C ARG A 212 -18.83 1.27 -15.26
N VAL A 213 -17.91 2.23 -15.28
CA VAL A 213 -16.64 2.21 -14.56
C VAL A 213 -16.56 3.39 -13.61
N ALA A 214 -16.07 3.17 -12.40
CA ALA A 214 -15.78 4.25 -11.47
C ALA A 214 -14.28 4.35 -11.18
N PHE A 215 -13.75 5.56 -11.26
CA PHE A 215 -12.41 5.90 -10.81
C PHE A 215 -12.53 6.47 -9.41
N LEU A 216 -11.99 5.77 -8.42
CA LEU A 216 -12.11 6.12 -7.01
C LEU A 216 -10.76 6.60 -6.45
N GLY A 217 -10.74 7.84 -6.02
CA GLY A 217 -9.65 8.44 -5.27
C GLY A 217 -9.92 8.42 -3.76
N PHE A 218 -8.86 8.23 -2.98
CA PHE A 218 -8.89 8.19 -1.53
C PHE A 218 -7.80 9.10 -0.95
N ARG A 219 -8.16 10.04 -0.08
CA ARG A 219 -7.20 11.01 0.48
C ARG A 219 -6.17 10.36 1.43
N PRO A 220 -6.55 9.44 2.34
CA PRO A 220 -5.59 8.57 3.02
C PRO A 220 -4.90 7.57 2.08
N ALA A 221 -3.94 6.82 2.62
CA ALA A 221 -3.26 5.75 1.88
C ALA A 221 -4.07 4.44 1.92
N PHE A 222 -3.98 3.63 0.87
CA PHE A 222 -4.49 2.25 0.82
C PHE A 222 -3.58 1.27 1.58
N TRP A 223 -2.83 1.72 2.59
CA TRP A 223 -1.70 0.97 3.14
C TRP A 223 -2.12 -0.37 3.73
N GLY A 224 -1.47 -1.46 3.31
CA GLY A 224 -1.63 -2.78 3.94
C GLY A 224 -3.07 -3.28 3.90
N ASP A 225 -3.53 -3.84 5.01
CA ASP A 225 -4.89 -4.35 5.22
C ASP A 225 -6.02 -3.37 4.84
N ILE A 226 -5.81 -2.05 4.92
CA ILE A 226 -6.80 -1.05 4.46
C ILE A 226 -7.21 -1.31 3.01
N SER A 227 -6.24 -1.62 2.14
CA SER A 227 -6.52 -1.92 0.73
C SER A 227 -7.45 -3.13 0.55
N GLY A 228 -7.21 -4.21 1.29
CA GLY A 228 -8.03 -5.41 1.27
C GLY A 228 -9.44 -5.14 1.78
N GLU A 229 -9.58 -4.38 2.86
CA GLU A 229 -10.87 -4.01 3.43
C GLU A 229 -11.70 -3.09 2.51
N VAL A 230 -11.04 -2.22 1.73
CA VAL A 230 -11.72 -1.45 0.67
C VAL A 230 -12.26 -2.39 -0.41
N VAL A 231 -11.45 -3.32 -0.91
CA VAL A 231 -11.89 -4.29 -1.94
C VAL A 231 -13.06 -5.12 -1.41
N HIS A 232 -13.00 -5.57 -0.16
CA HIS A 232 -14.08 -6.29 0.48
C HIS A 232 -15.37 -5.45 0.62
N TRP A 233 -15.25 -4.17 0.97
CA TRP A 233 -16.39 -3.24 1.02
C TRP A 233 -17.05 -3.10 -0.36
N LEU A 234 -16.25 -2.83 -1.40
CA LEU A 234 -16.74 -2.67 -2.77
C LEU A 234 -17.46 -3.94 -3.26
N ALA A 235 -16.91 -5.12 -2.99
CA ALA A 235 -17.52 -6.38 -3.37
C ALA A 235 -18.83 -6.65 -2.60
N SER A 236 -18.82 -6.51 -1.26
CA SER A 236 -19.92 -6.92 -0.40
C SER A 236 -21.08 -5.93 -0.33
N LYS A 237 -20.79 -4.62 -0.38
CA LYS A 237 -21.80 -3.55 -0.25
C LYS A 237 -22.30 -3.04 -1.59
N LEU A 238 -21.45 -3.02 -2.60
CA LEU A 238 -21.75 -2.42 -3.91
C LEU A 238 -21.81 -3.44 -5.05
N ARG A 239 -21.50 -4.71 -4.79
CA ARG A 239 -21.54 -5.80 -5.77
C ARG A 239 -20.64 -5.58 -6.99
N ILE A 240 -19.57 -4.80 -6.82
CA ILE A 240 -18.51 -4.61 -7.82
C ILE A 240 -17.97 -5.97 -8.26
N LYS A 241 -17.66 -6.11 -9.55
CA LYS A 241 -17.22 -7.36 -10.18
C LYS A 241 -15.74 -7.38 -10.49
N GLU A 242 -15.13 -6.21 -10.64
CA GLU A 242 -13.72 -6.07 -10.98
C GLU A 242 -13.11 -4.86 -10.27
N VAL A 243 -11.90 -5.05 -9.75
CA VAL A 243 -11.06 -3.96 -9.23
C VAL A 243 -9.76 -3.93 -10.02
N ILE A 244 -9.37 -2.73 -10.47
CA ILE A 244 -8.06 -2.46 -11.08
C ILE A 244 -7.31 -1.49 -10.19
N TYR A 245 -6.12 -1.87 -9.71
CA TYR A 245 -5.32 -1.04 -8.82
C TYR A 245 -4.10 -0.44 -9.53
N LEU A 246 -3.93 0.88 -9.38
CA LEU A 246 -2.84 1.64 -9.97
C LEU A 246 -2.01 2.29 -8.88
N GLY A 247 -0.74 1.93 -8.82
CA GLY A 247 0.11 2.28 -7.71
C GLY A 247 1.58 2.30 -8.08
N LYS A 248 2.40 2.11 -7.06
CA LYS A 248 3.85 2.09 -7.15
C LYS A 248 4.35 0.86 -6.41
N LEU A 249 5.45 0.30 -6.87
CA LEU A 249 6.11 -0.80 -6.17
C LEU A 249 7.63 -0.73 -6.31
N GLY A 250 8.32 -1.50 -5.46
CA GLY A 250 9.76 -1.72 -5.54
C GLY A 250 10.08 -2.99 -6.32
N ALA A 251 11.12 -2.95 -7.15
CA ALA A 251 11.67 -4.14 -7.78
C ALA A 251 12.80 -4.75 -6.94
N LEU A 252 12.94 -6.08 -6.96
CA LEU A 252 13.98 -6.79 -6.23
C LEU A 252 15.18 -7.17 -7.11
N LYS A 253 14.97 -7.31 -8.42
CA LYS A 253 16.03 -7.68 -9.38
C LYS A 253 16.86 -6.45 -9.75
N PRO A 254 18.19 -6.50 -9.66
CA PRO A 254 19.06 -5.33 -9.75
C PRO A 254 19.05 -4.63 -11.11
N ASP A 255 18.64 -5.31 -12.17
CA ASP A 255 18.58 -4.83 -13.56
C ASP A 255 17.27 -4.10 -13.91
N VAL A 256 16.28 -4.12 -13.04
CA VAL A 256 15.00 -3.42 -13.25
C VAL A 256 15.13 -1.95 -12.82
N ALA A 257 15.39 -1.07 -13.80
CA ALA A 257 15.56 0.36 -13.53
C ALA A 257 14.24 1.05 -13.08
N PRO A 258 14.25 1.84 -12.00
CA PRO A 258 13.10 2.64 -11.59
C PRO A 258 12.61 3.62 -12.66
N ASN A 259 11.31 3.90 -12.65
CA ASN A 259 10.60 4.83 -13.53
C ASN A 259 10.72 4.52 -15.03
N GLN A 260 11.04 3.27 -15.39
CA GLN A 260 11.13 2.82 -16.80
C GLN A 260 10.18 1.66 -17.11
N TRP A 261 9.62 1.03 -16.07
CA TRP A 261 8.82 -0.16 -16.21
C TRP A 261 7.51 -0.01 -15.46
N LEU A 262 6.46 -0.58 -16.06
CA LEU A 262 5.26 -0.99 -15.37
C LEU A 262 5.42 -2.44 -14.92
N ALA A 263 4.65 -2.83 -13.91
CA ALA A 263 4.64 -4.16 -13.34
C ALA A 263 3.20 -4.65 -13.14
N THR A 264 3.00 -5.92 -13.47
CA THR A 264 1.76 -6.65 -13.21
C THR A 264 2.08 -8.11 -12.86
N GLY A 265 1.06 -8.90 -12.50
CA GLY A 265 1.23 -10.28 -12.10
C GLY A 265 -0.05 -10.92 -11.60
N GLN A 266 0.06 -12.19 -11.22
CA GLN A 266 -1.06 -13.06 -10.88
C GLN A 266 -0.85 -13.83 -9.57
N ARG A 267 0.24 -13.53 -8.85
CA ARG A 267 0.54 -14.16 -7.57
C ARG A 267 1.26 -13.20 -6.63
N SER A 268 0.92 -13.27 -5.35
CA SER A 268 1.56 -12.51 -4.28
C SER A 268 1.80 -13.41 -3.06
N LEU A 269 2.99 -13.32 -2.46
CA LEU A 269 3.28 -13.91 -1.16
C LEU A 269 2.76 -12.98 -0.05
N VAL A 270 1.73 -13.41 0.68
CA VAL A 270 1.06 -12.64 1.74
C VAL A 270 1.14 -13.43 3.05
N HIS A 271 1.80 -12.89 4.06
CA HIS A 271 2.03 -13.56 5.35
C HIS A 271 2.54 -15.01 5.19
N GLY A 272 3.54 -15.19 4.32
CA GLY A 272 4.15 -16.51 4.05
C GLY A 272 3.28 -17.46 3.22
N ARG A 273 2.15 -17.02 2.68
CA ARG A 273 1.25 -17.85 1.85
C ARG A 273 1.03 -17.23 0.48
N TRP A 274 1.09 -18.06 -0.55
CA TRP A 274 0.77 -17.65 -1.91
C TRP A 274 -0.73 -17.40 -2.08
N VAL A 275 -1.05 -16.23 -2.60
CA VAL A 275 -2.36 -15.86 -3.12
C VAL A 275 -2.21 -15.78 -4.64
N GLU A 276 -3.03 -16.52 -5.37
CA GLU A 276 -3.02 -16.58 -6.84
C GLU A 276 -4.39 -16.16 -7.37
N TRP A 277 -4.41 -15.47 -8.52
CA TRP A 277 -5.64 -15.03 -9.18
C TRP A 277 -5.47 -14.92 -10.70
N GLU A 278 -6.58 -14.92 -11.42
CA GLU A 278 -6.58 -14.65 -12.86
C GLU A 278 -6.64 -13.15 -13.13
N SER A 279 -5.78 -12.65 -14.03
CA SER A 279 -5.81 -11.25 -14.46
C SER A 279 -6.51 -11.12 -15.80
N THR A 280 -7.68 -10.47 -15.80
CA THR A 280 -8.43 -10.10 -17.00
C THR A 280 -7.75 -8.99 -17.81
N LEU A 281 -6.79 -8.27 -17.22
CA LEU A 281 -6.01 -7.21 -17.86
C LEU A 281 -4.90 -7.75 -18.80
N ASN A 282 -4.55 -9.04 -18.68
CA ASN A 282 -3.47 -9.67 -19.43
C ASN A 282 -3.52 -9.48 -20.95
N PRO A 283 -4.67 -9.61 -21.65
CA PRO A 283 -4.74 -9.37 -23.09
C PRO A 283 -4.34 -7.93 -23.46
N SER A 284 -4.85 -6.93 -22.73
CA SER A 284 -4.52 -5.52 -22.94
C SER A 284 -3.07 -5.21 -22.63
N VAL A 285 -2.51 -5.80 -21.56
CA VAL A 285 -1.08 -5.68 -21.23
C VAL A 285 -0.20 -6.24 -22.34
N LYS A 286 -0.55 -7.41 -22.91
CA LYS A 286 0.23 -8.02 -24.00
C LYS A 286 0.23 -7.17 -25.26
N LEU A 287 -0.86 -6.45 -25.54
CA LEU A 287 -1.00 -5.64 -26.74
C LEU A 287 -0.41 -4.24 -26.56
N GLN A 288 -0.89 -3.49 -25.55
CA GLN A 288 -0.57 -2.07 -25.35
C GLN A 288 0.66 -1.87 -24.45
N GLY A 289 0.93 -2.80 -23.53
CA GLY A 289 2.06 -2.73 -22.60
C GLY A 289 3.35 -3.38 -23.12
N ARG A 290 3.38 -3.81 -24.38
CA ARG A 290 4.49 -4.60 -24.94
C ARG A 290 5.80 -3.81 -24.88
N GLY A 291 6.80 -4.39 -24.22
CA GLY A 291 8.13 -3.77 -24.08
C GLY A 291 8.25 -2.79 -22.91
N SER A 292 7.17 -2.54 -22.18
CA SER A 292 7.14 -1.59 -21.05
C SER A 292 6.57 -2.17 -19.77
N VAL A 293 5.97 -3.37 -19.82
CA VAL A 293 5.40 -4.06 -18.65
C VAL A 293 6.18 -5.35 -18.35
N ILE A 294 6.60 -5.51 -17.10
CA ILE A 294 7.16 -6.76 -16.57
C ILE A 294 6.05 -7.52 -15.85
N ILE A 295 5.90 -8.81 -16.17
CA ILE A 295 4.99 -9.72 -15.47
C ILE A 295 5.82 -10.55 -14.49
N GLY A 296 5.50 -10.48 -13.21
CA GLY A 296 6.32 -11.09 -12.16
C GLY A 296 5.54 -11.48 -10.91
N ALA A 297 6.24 -12.18 -10.03
CA ALA A 297 5.74 -12.55 -8.72
C ALA A 297 5.90 -11.39 -7.73
N HIS A 298 4.91 -11.22 -6.86
CA HIS A 298 4.88 -10.14 -5.88
C HIS A 298 5.02 -10.68 -4.45
N THR A 299 5.46 -9.86 -3.50
CA THR A 299 5.33 -10.13 -2.06
C THR A 299 4.78 -8.91 -1.35
N THR A 300 3.90 -9.13 -0.37
CA THR A 300 3.32 -8.05 0.44
C THR A 300 3.94 -7.99 1.82
N LEU A 301 4.41 -6.81 2.22
CA LEU A 301 4.94 -6.52 3.56
C LEU A 301 4.09 -5.45 4.25
N GLY A 302 3.86 -5.57 5.55
CA GLY A 302 3.07 -4.58 6.31
C GLY A 302 3.80 -3.23 6.48
N SER A 303 5.11 -3.20 6.30
CA SER A 303 5.93 -2.00 6.45
C SER A 303 7.15 -2.05 5.54
N VAL A 304 7.49 -0.92 4.92
CA VAL A 304 8.74 -0.81 4.15
C VAL A 304 9.97 -1.01 5.03
N LEU A 305 9.85 -0.87 6.35
CA LEU A 305 10.96 -1.11 7.29
C LEU A 305 11.32 -2.59 7.44
N HIS A 306 10.49 -3.49 6.90
CA HIS A 306 10.80 -4.92 6.83
C HIS A 306 11.69 -5.27 5.63
N GLU A 307 11.96 -4.31 4.74
CA GLU A 307 12.81 -4.45 3.56
C GLU A 307 14.31 -4.41 3.94
N THR A 308 14.73 -5.28 4.85
CA THR A 308 16.13 -5.44 5.25
C THR A 308 16.92 -6.19 4.19
N LYS A 309 18.25 -6.05 4.21
CA LYS A 309 19.16 -6.77 3.30
C LYS A 309 19.05 -8.29 3.46
N SER A 310 18.85 -8.78 4.69
CA SER A 310 18.66 -10.21 4.97
C SER A 310 17.34 -10.72 4.42
N TRP A 311 16.25 -9.96 4.60
CA TRP A 311 14.96 -10.27 3.99
C TRP A 311 15.08 -10.32 2.47
N HIS A 312 15.64 -9.29 1.84
CA HIS A 312 15.83 -9.21 0.38
C HIS A 312 16.63 -10.42 -0.14
N ALA A 313 17.75 -10.76 0.50
CA ALA A 313 18.55 -11.91 0.13
C ALA A 313 17.79 -13.25 0.24
N GLY A 314 16.84 -13.35 1.17
CA GLY A 314 16.01 -14.53 1.37
C GLY A 314 14.92 -14.71 0.31
N VAL A 315 14.41 -13.63 -0.29
CA VAL A 315 13.24 -13.69 -1.20
C VAL A 315 13.53 -13.34 -2.66
N VAL A 316 14.66 -12.68 -2.95
CA VAL A 316 14.98 -12.14 -4.29
C VAL A 316 14.97 -13.19 -5.40
N ASN A 317 15.14 -14.47 -5.10
CA ASN A 317 15.08 -15.55 -6.10
C ASN A 317 13.66 -16.05 -6.38
N GLU A 318 12.68 -15.72 -5.54
CA GLU A 318 11.30 -16.21 -5.61
C GLU A 318 10.31 -15.14 -6.07
N VAL A 319 10.60 -13.87 -5.75
CA VAL A 319 9.73 -12.72 -6.05
C VAL A 319 10.47 -11.62 -6.80
N ASP A 320 9.72 -10.88 -7.61
CA ASP A 320 10.22 -9.83 -8.48
C ASP A 320 9.91 -8.43 -7.92
N PHE A 321 8.79 -8.30 -7.20
CA PHE A 321 8.22 -7.04 -6.74
C PHE A 321 7.78 -7.06 -5.28
N VAL A 322 7.76 -5.89 -4.65
CA VAL A 322 7.24 -5.68 -3.29
C VAL A 322 6.46 -4.37 -3.16
N ASP A 323 5.34 -4.43 -2.45
CA ASP A 323 4.56 -3.30 -1.94
C ASP A 323 3.71 -3.74 -0.74
N PRO A 324 3.07 -2.81 0.00
CA PRO A 324 2.17 -3.17 1.08
C PRO A 324 0.73 -3.52 0.66
N GLU A 325 0.32 -3.30 -0.59
CA GLU A 325 -1.11 -3.31 -0.97
C GLU A 325 -1.57 -4.46 -1.86
N ILE A 326 -0.82 -4.83 -2.91
CA ILE A 326 -1.30 -5.73 -3.98
C ILE A 326 -1.85 -7.04 -3.43
N GLY A 327 -1.08 -7.68 -2.55
CA GLY A 327 -1.46 -8.97 -1.98
C GLY A 327 -2.70 -8.91 -1.09
N MET A 328 -2.89 -7.82 -0.35
CA MET A 328 -4.08 -7.63 0.50
C MET A 328 -5.34 -7.43 -0.34
N MET A 329 -5.25 -6.63 -1.40
CA MET A 329 -6.33 -6.47 -2.38
C MET A 329 -6.66 -7.79 -3.09
N ALA A 330 -5.64 -8.50 -3.60
CA ALA A 330 -5.82 -9.78 -4.27
C ALA A 330 -6.48 -10.82 -3.36
N GLN A 331 -6.03 -10.92 -2.10
CA GLN A 331 -6.61 -11.84 -1.13
C GLN A 331 -8.09 -11.52 -0.86
N ALA A 332 -8.44 -10.24 -0.71
CA ALA A 332 -9.82 -9.82 -0.53
C ALA A 332 -10.69 -10.11 -1.77
N ALA A 333 -10.15 -9.88 -2.98
CA ALA A 333 -10.84 -10.14 -4.24
C ALA A 333 -11.14 -11.63 -4.44
N VAL A 334 -10.13 -12.50 -4.24
CA VAL A 334 -10.28 -13.96 -4.32
C VAL A 334 -11.32 -14.45 -3.31
N ARG A 335 -11.25 -13.99 -2.05
CA ARG A 335 -12.25 -14.35 -1.02
C ARG A 335 -13.66 -13.89 -1.38
N SER A 336 -13.79 -12.76 -2.08
CA SER A 336 -15.08 -12.19 -2.45
C SER A 336 -15.60 -12.67 -3.82
N GLY A 337 -14.81 -13.48 -4.55
CA GLY A 337 -15.18 -13.99 -5.86
C GLY A 337 -15.27 -12.92 -6.96
N ILE A 338 -14.43 -11.88 -6.88
CA ILE A 338 -14.39 -10.79 -7.88
C ILE A 338 -13.04 -10.79 -8.61
N GLN A 339 -13.00 -10.17 -9.79
CA GLN A 339 -11.78 -10.02 -10.58
C GLN A 339 -10.87 -8.95 -9.98
N TYR A 340 -9.56 -9.19 -10.00
CA TYR A 340 -8.56 -8.25 -9.54
C TYR A 340 -7.42 -8.13 -10.52
N ASN A 341 -7.01 -6.89 -10.78
CA ASN A 341 -5.88 -6.56 -11.61
C ASN A 341 -5.07 -5.46 -10.96
N TYR A 342 -3.78 -5.39 -11.28
CA TYR A 342 -2.96 -4.23 -10.96
C TYR A 342 -2.05 -3.89 -12.12
N LEU A 343 -1.71 -2.61 -12.23
CA LEU A 343 -0.69 -2.11 -13.15
C LEU A 343 0.06 -1.00 -12.44
N HIS A 344 1.17 -1.36 -11.82
CA HIS A 344 1.95 -0.47 -10.97
C HIS A 344 3.18 0.04 -11.70
N MET A 345 3.60 1.25 -11.35
CA MET A 345 4.88 1.77 -11.77
C MET A 345 5.99 1.25 -10.87
N VAL A 346 7.09 0.76 -11.45
CA VAL A 346 8.30 0.45 -10.68
C VAL A 346 8.97 1.78 -10.33
N THR A 347 8.98 2.17 -9.05
CA THR A 347 9.51 3.49 -8.63
C THR A 347 10.77 3.43 -7.78
N ASP A 348 11.15 2.23 -7.33
CA ASP A 348 12.38 2.00 -6.58
C ASP A 348 12.94 0.59 -6.88
N ASN A 349 14.19 0.35 -6.50
CA ASN A 349 14.85 -0.94 -6.61
C ASN A 349 15.64 -1.27 -5.34
N LEU A 350 15.32 -2.41 -4.73
CA LEU A 350 15.93 -2.88 -3.49
C LEU A 350 17.22 -3.68 -3.74
N GLY A 351 17.38 -4.28 -4.93
CA GLY A 351 18.54 -5.05 -5.32
C GLY A 351 19.74 -4.20 -5.75
N LYS A 352 19.51 -2.95 -6.16
CA LYS A 352 20.56 -2.01 -6.55
C LYS A 352 20.13 -0.58 -6.28
N LYS A 353 21.04 0.22 -5.72
CA LYS A 353 20.85 1.67 -5.62
C LYS A 353 20.96 2.34 -6.98
N TYR A 354 19.94 3.11 -7.32
CA TYR A 354 19.91 4.02 -8.47
C TYR A 354 19.95 5.46 -8.00
N ASP A 355 20.33 6.39 -8.89
CA ASP A 355 20.30 7.83 -8.63
C ASP A 355 18.89 8.37 -8.39
N GLU A 356 17.88 7.63 -8.85
CA GLU A 356 16.46 7.90 -8.70
C GLU A 356 15.89 6.95 -7.63
N ASP A 357 15.40 7.50 -6.52
CA ASP A 357 14.81 6.74 -5.41
C ASP A 357 13.62 7.47 -4.77
N LEU A 358 13.03 6.88 -3.73
CA LEU A 358 11.86 7.44 -3.03
C LEU A 358 12.09 8.84 -2.42
N SER A 359 13.35 9.28 -2.27
CA SER A 359 13.68 10.59 -1.70
C SER A 359 13.73 11.71 -2.73
N ASN A 360 13.79 11.40 -4.03
CA ASN A 360 14.02 12.40 -5.09
C ASN A 360 13.06 12.30 -6.30
N GLU A 361 11.84 11.81 -6.05
CA GLU A 361 10.77 11.59 -7.04
C GLU A 361 10.31 12.80 -7.88
N ARG A 362 10.79 14.02 -7.55
CA ARG A 362 10.37 15.29 -8.18
C ARG A 362 11.36 15.84 -9.20
N LYS A 363 12.46 15.14 -9.48
CA LYS A 363 13.41 15.54 -10.54
C LYS A 363 12.70 15.54 -11.91
N GLU A 364 12.94 16.54 -12.74
CA GLU A 364 12.29 16.71 -14.05
C GLU A 364 12.37 15.44 -14.91
N LYS A 365 13.56 14.84 -15.00
CA LYS A 365 13.79 13.58 -15.72
C LYS A 365 12.90 12.43 -15.22
N VAL A 366 12.62 12.36 -13.92
CA VAL A 366 11.71 11.36 -13.34
C VAL A 366 10.29 11.67 -13.81
N LEU A 367 9.85 12.92 -13.73
CA LEU A 367 8.50 13.33 -14.14
C LEU A 367 8.23 13.01 -15.62
N SER A 368 9.16 13.32 -16.52
CA SER A 368 9.01 13.04 -17.97
C SER A 368 8.89 11.54 -18.24
N ARG A 369 9.69 10.71 -17.58
CA ARG A 369 9.60 9.24 -17.74
C ARG A 369 8.28 8.69 -17.20
N ARG A 370 7.82 9.20 -16.06
CA ARG A 370 6.54 8.80 -15.47
C ARG A 370 5.36 9.18 -16.36
N ALA A 371 5.43 10.32 -17.06
CA ALA A 371 4.39 10.72 -18.00
C ALA A 371 4.20 9.67 -19.12
N VAL A 372 5.28 9.18 -19.72
CA VAL A 372 5.23 8.11 -20.74
C VAL A 372 4.59 6.84 -20.17
N LEU A 373 4.95 6.45 -18.95
CA LEU A 373 4.35 5.28 -18.31
C LEU A 373 2.87 5.48 -18.00
N HIS A 374 2.44 6.70 -17.67
CA HIS A 374 1.02 7.01 -17.48
C HIS A 374 0.22 6.89 -18.78
N GLU A 375 0.77 7.33 -19.92
CA GLU A 375 0.15 7.15 -21.23
C GLU A 375 -0.07 5.65 -21.53
N ILE A 376 0.93 4.80 -21.27
CA ILE A 376 0.81 3.34 -21.45
C ILE A 376 -0.23 2.74 -20.51
N VAL A 377 -0.31 3.21 -19.25
CA VAL A 377 -1.37 2.79 -18.33
C VAL A 377 -2.74 3.15 -18.92
N GLU A 378 -2.92 4.36 -19.41
CA GLU A 378 -4.17 4.78 -20.04
C GLU A 378 -4.50 3.91 -21.26
N ASP A 379 -3.54 3.61 -22.15
CA ASP A 379 -3.74 2.74 -23.32
C ASP A 379 -4.20 1.32 -22.92
N VAL A 380 -3.54 0.74 -21.91
CA VAL A 380 -3.87 -0.60 -21.40
C VAL A 380 -5.27 -0.64 -20.78
N ILE A 381 -5.60 0.36 -19.95
CA ILE A 381 -6.92 0.43 -19.30
C ILE A 381 -8.01 0.72 -20.33
N GLU A 382 -7.79 1.64 -21.28
CA GLU A 382 -8.74 1.95 -22.34
C GLU A 382 -9.06 0.71 -23.18
N HIS A 383 -8.03 -0.01 -23.65
CA HIS A 383 -8.21 -1.24 -24.42
C HIS A 383 -8.94 -2.34 -23.62
N HIS A 384 -8.71 -2.42 -22.31
CA HIS A 384 -9.41 -3.38 -21.44
C HIS A 384 -10.90 -3.06 -21.28
N LEU A 385 -11.21 -1.77 -21.13
CA LEU A 385 -12.57 -1.30 -20.90
C LEU A 385 -13.39 -1.23 -22.19
N CYS A 386 -12.74 -0.96 -23.32
CA CYS A 386 -13.31 -0.93 -24.66
C CYS A 386 -12.57 -1.95 -25.57
N PRO A 387 -12.80 -3.26 -25.41
CA PRO A 387 -12.22 -4.22 -26.34
C PRO A 387 -12.76 -3.89 -27.74
N VAL A 388 -11.89 -3.54 -28.67
CA VAL A 388 -12.27 -3.48 -30.08
C VAL A 388 -12.46 -4.94 -30.50
N ASP A 389 -13.65 -5.30 -30.98
CA ASP A 389 -13.89 -6.62 -31.57
C ASP A 389 -12.82 -6.87 -32.63
N SER A 390 -11.88 -7.76 -32.32
CA SER A 390 -10.77 -8.15 -33.19
C SER A 390 -11.21 -9.15 -34.25
#